data_AF-E4X1N5-F1
#
_entry.id   AF-E4X1N5-F1
#
_cell.length_a   1.000
_cell.length_b   1.000
_cell.length_c   1.000
_cell.angle_alpha   90.00
_cell.angle_beta   90.00
_cell.angle_gamma   90.00
#
_symmetry.space_group_name_H-M   'P 1'
#
loop_
_entity.id
_entity.type
_entity.pdbx_description
1 polymer ?
#
loop_
_entity_poly.entity_id
_entity_poly.type
_entity_poly.pdbx_seq_one_letter_code
_entity_poly.pdbx_strand_id
1 'polypeptide(L)'
;MVCRRRQLYLILLFFLILYSLNTHDRNQQKQMLKKHRKKEKQRKKVADRKIKSSTKNIANKKLPKLKNEGGYASANIEIREKHFDWTEIELMRKKVLEKHKAEMVVGSLFRDPVSRALSHFNFIKTPTEKLKKPWAMELLEGKEMKDIFEDKSLMMEIRGVWQDGQAAAHYLAGMHIGASWVLHDWDKDKDLKAQIRDLEEETLDFDAVLEKAIENLESLEFIGITENFDESVKMFKYQFPNTHNGESGLAEEHVNKREYSSASDHVREKLRALMPLDMWLYEYALNIFNARLHYLSTGENITPAMPPSPHVFCKSTRYILACSDGPLGAFVYRWPRLDNIEDEDERNKQEGYYQAWMDEQNGEF
;
A
#
# COMPACT_ATOMS: atom_id res chain seq x y z
N MET A 1 -21.21 33.70 7.41
CA MET A 1 -19.84 33.14 7.30
C MET A 1 -19.11 33.84 6.17
N VAL A 2 -18.06 34.59 6.47
CA VAL A 2 -17.17 35.18 5.45
C VAL A 2 -16.29 34.05 4.90
N CYS A 3 -16.70 33.46 3.78
CA CYS A 3 -15.96 32.43 3.10
C CYS A 3 -14.69 33.06 2.50
N ARG A 4 -13.54 32.94 3.20
CA ARG A 4 -12.23 33.28 2.63
C ARG A 4 -11.97 32.32 1.47
N ARG A 5 -12.17 32.81 0.24
CA ARG A 5 -11.95 32.07 -1.00
C ARG A 5 -10.48 31.65 -1.11
N ARG A 6 -10.19 30.36 -0.96
CA ARG A 6 -8.86 29.76 -1.15
C ARG A 6 -8.78 29.05 -2.50
N GLN A 7 -7.59 29.02 -3.09
CA GLN A 7 -7.30 28.25 -4.30
C GLN A 7 -7.06 26.78 -3.93
N LEU A 8 -7.72 25.85 -4.64
CA LEU A 8 -7.64 24.41 -4.41
C LEU A 8 -7.04 23.72 -5.66
N TYR A 9 -6.03 22.88 -5.45
CA TYR A 9 -5.45 21.98 -6.44
C TYR A 9 -5.85 20.54 -6.12
N LEU A 10 -6.33 19.82 -7.13
CA LEU A 10 -6.67 18.42 -7.01
C LEU A 10 -5.54 17.57 -7.59
N ILE A 11 -4.94 16.72 -6.75
CA ILE A 11 -4.07 15.64 -7.21
C ILE A 11 -4.86 14.34 -7.07
N LEU A 12 -5.28 13.81 -8.21
CA LEU A 12 -5.81 12.45 -8.33
C LEU A 12 -4.63 11.47 -8.32
N LEU A 13 -4.55 10.65 -7.28
CA LEU A 13 -3.62 9.52 -7.27
C LEU A 13 -4.32 8.28 -7.83
N PHE A 14 -4.09 8.01 -9.11
CA PHE A 14 -4.44 6.74 -9.74
C PHE A 14 -3.24 5.79 -9.66
N PHE A 15 -3.39 4.69 -8.92
CA PHE A 15 -2.32 3.73 -8.69
C PHE A 15 -2.23 2.70 -9.82
N LEU A 16 -1.26 2.86 -10.72
CA LEU A 16 -0.91 1.88 -11.76
C LEU A 16 0.58 1.51 -11.64
N ILE A 17 0.85 0.22 -11.43
CA ILE A 17 2.19 -0.33 -11.18
C ILE A 17 2.96 -0.47 -12.51
N LEU A 18 4.10 0.21 -12.64
CA LEU A 18 5.09 -0.03 -13.69
C LEU A 18 6.50 -0.15 -13.09
N TYR A 19 7.22 -1.22 -13.43
CA TYR A 19 8.59 -1.53 -13.02
C TYR A 19 9.41 -2.04 -14.21
N SER A 20 10.73 -1.87 -14.15
CA SER A 20 11.71 -2.40 -15.10
C SER A 20 12.90 -2.99 -14.34
N LEU A 21 13.37 -4.21 -14.72
CA LEU A 21 14.77 -4.59 -14.98
C LEU A 21 15.04 -6.13 -15.04
N ASN A 22 16.18 -6.46 -15.67
CA ASN A 22 16.59 -7.66 -16.44
C ASN A 22 17.01 -8.97 -15.71
N THR A 23 17.10 -10.07 -16.49
CA THR A 23 17.05 -11.53 -16.21
C THR A 23 18.38 -12.34 -16.00
N HIS A 24 18.24 -13.51 -15.32
CA HIS A 24 18.77 -14.90 -15.55
C HIS A 24 20.03 -15.59 -14.89
N ASP A 25 19.75 -16.83 -14.40
CA ASP A 25 20.36 -18.20 -14.49
C ASP A 25 21.55 -18.75 -13.62
N ARG A 26 21.53 -20.07 -13.34
CA ARG A 26 21.54 -20.79 -12.02
C ARG A 26 22.84 -21.43 -11.46
N ASN A 27 24.04 -21.22 -12.00
CA ASN A 27 25.28 -21.70 -11.32
C ASN A 27 25.81 -20.77 -10.20
N GLN A 28 24.88 -20.08 -9.52
CA GLN A 28 25.08 -18.72 -9.04
C GLN A 28 25.26 -18.55 -7.53
N GLN A 29 25.05 -19.54 -6.64
CA GLN A 29 24.95 -19.26 -5.18
C GLN A 29 26.23 -18.68 -4.53
N LYS A 30 27.43 -19.17 -4.84
CA LYS A 30 28.69 -18.65 -4.23
C LYS A 30 29.19 -17.35 -4.87
N GLN A 31 28.93 -17.13 -6.17
CA GLN A 31 29.19 -15.85 -6.83
C GLN A 31 28.08 -14.81 -6.56
N MET A 32 26.87 -15.26 -6.18
CA MET A 32 25.73 -14.42 -5.81
C MET A 32 26.07 -13.60 -4.58
N LEU A 33 26.55 -14.18 -3.49
CA LEU A 33 26.86 -13.42 -2.26
C LEU A 33 27.88 -12.28 -2.50
N LYS A 34 28.93 -12.53 -3.31
CA LYS A 34 29.90 -11.48 -3.69
C LYS A 34 29.32 -10.44 -4.66
N LYS A 35 28.49 -10.84 -5.63
CA LYS A 35 27.77 -9.90 -6.52
C LYS A 35 26.64 -9.16 -5.80
N HIS A 36 26.02 -9.75 -4.76
CA HIS A 36 24.94 -9.18 -3.95
C HIS A 36 25.50 -8.02 -3.14
N ARG A 37 26.61 -8.22 -2.41
CA ARG A 37 27.31 -7.13 -1.70
C ARG A 37 27.75 -5.97 -2.61
N LYS A 38 28.18 -6.26 -3.86
CA LYS A 38 28.51 -5.22 -4.86
C LYS A 38 27.27 -4.51 -5.43
N LYS A 39 26.21 -5.25 -5.77
CA LYS A 39 24.93 -4.72 -6.23
C LYS A 39 24.20 -3.94 -5.14
N GLU A 40 24.33 -4.31 -3.88
CA GLU A 40 23.73 -3.64 -2.73
C GLU A 40 24.43 -2.31 -2.44
N LYS A 41 25.76 -2.25 -2.53
CA LYS A 41 26.51 -0.97 -2.52
C LYS A 41 26.13 -0.06 -3.70
N GLN A 42 25.84 -0.64 -4.87
CA GLN A 42 25.41 0.11 -6.05
C GLN A 42 23.93 0.54 -5.95
N ARG A 43 23.07 -0.29 -5.34
CA ARG A 43 21.67 0.01 -4.99
C ARG A 43 21.58 1.12 -3.95
N LYS A 44 22.41 1.11 -2.90
CA LYS A 44 22.53 2.24 -1.96
C LYS A 44 22.89 3.55 -2.70
N LYS A 45 23.92 3.54 -3.55
CA LYS A 45 24.29 4.74 -4.35
C LYS A 45 23.21 5.21 -5.34
N VAL A 46 22.41 4.31 -5.91
CA VAL A 46 21.30 4.65 -6.83
C VAL A 46 20.06 5.09 -6.07
N ALA A 47 19.74 4.46 -4.93
CA ALA A 47 18.67 4.86 -4.02
C ALA A 47 18.93 6.26 -3.46
N ASP A 48 20.16 6.55 -3.00
CA ASP A 48 20.56 7.89 -2.51
C ASP A 48 20.43 8.98 -3.59
N ARG A 49 20.63 8.63 -4.88
CA ARG A 49 20.41 9.54 -6.01
C ARG A 49 18.93 9.67 -6.40
N LYS A 50 18.13 8.61 -6.26
CA LYS A 50 16.69 8.58 -6.56
C LYS A 50 15.84 9.29 -5.48
N ILE A 51 16.21 9.19 -4.21
CA ILE A 51 15.53 9.86 -3.09
C ILE A 51 15.53 11.40 -3.28
N LYS A 52 16.57 11.97 -3.91
CA LYS A 52 16.64 13.41 -4.24
C LYS A 52 15.69 13.87 -5.36
N SER A 53 15.01 12.96 -6.08
CA SER A 53 14.38 13.25 -7.37
C SER A 53 12.86 13.46 -7.35
N SER A 54 12.07 12.84 -6.46
CA SER A 54 10.60 12.90 -6.59
C SER A 54 10.01 14.22 -6.07
N THR A 55 10.33 14.63 -4.85
CA THR A 55 9.77 15.88 -4.27
C THR A 55 10.35 17.16 -4.89
N LYS A 56 11.60 17.12 -5.39
CA LYS A 56 12.18 18.23 -6.17
C LYS A 56 11.45 18.46 -7.50
N ASN A 57 10.94 17.40 -8.13
CA ASN A 57 10.22 17.52 -9.40
C ASN A 57 8.84 18.16 -9.24
N ILE A 58 8.15 17.91 -8.13
CA ILE A 58 6.83 18.48 -7.85
C ILE A 58 6.96 19.97 -7.56
N ALA A 59 7.90 20.34 -6.68
CA ALA A 59 8.15 21.75 -6.40
C ALA A 59 8.55 22.50 -7.68
N ASN A 60 9.33 21.92 -8.59
CA ASN A 60 9.85 22.66 -9.75
C ASN A 60 8.99 22.62 -11.01
N LYS A 61 7.99 21.73 -11.10
CA LYS A 61 7.03 21.77 -12.21
C LYS A 61 6.17 23.03 -12.11
N LYS A 62 6.06 23.79 -13.20
CA LYS A 62 5.05 24.85 -13.31
C LYS A 62 3.68 24.19 -13.26
N LEU A 63 2.94 24.39 -12.18
CA LEU A 63 1.53 23.99 -12.12
C LEU A 63 0.76 24.78 -13.19
N PRO A 64 -0.28 24.18 -13.80
CA PRO A 64 -1.16 24.89 -14.71
C PRO A 64 -1.72 26.13 -14.01
N LYS A 65 -1.77 27.26 -14.72
CA LYS A 65 -2.51 28.43 -14.23
C LYS A 65 -3.99 28.06 -14.19
N LEU A 66 -4.63 28.27 -13.05
CA LEU A 66 -6.08 28.17 -12.91
C LEU A 66 -6.71 29.15 -13.91
N LYS A 67 -7.56 28.63 -14.82
CA LYS A 67 -8.22 29.47 -15.83
C LYS A 67 -9.39 30.28 -15.23
N ASN A 68 -9.97 29.81 -14.13
CA ASN A 68 -11.15 30.41 -13.49
C ASN A 68 -10.97 30.54 -11.97
N GLU A 69 -11.52 31.60 -11.37
CA GLU A 69 -11.61 31.76 -9.91
C GLU A 69 -12.51 30.67 -9.32
N GLY A 70 -12.01 29.89 -8.36
CA GLY A 70 -12.75 28.78 -7.73
C GLY A 70 -12.70 27.44 -8.49
N GLY A 71 -11.85 27.30 -9.50
CA GLY A 71 -11.63 26.03 -10.20
C GLY A 71 -10.61 25.13 -9.51
N TYR A 72 -10.64 23.85 -9.84
CA TYR A 72 -9.56 22.90 -9.54
C TYR A 72 -8.59 22.84 -10.72
N ALA A 73 -7.29 22.84 -10.43
CA ALA A 73 -6.28 22.46 -11.42
C ALA A 73 -5.82 21.04 -11.12
N SER A 74 -5.88 20.18 -12.14
CA SER A 74 -5.29 18.84 -12.09
C SER A 74 -3.85 18.90 -12.57
N ALA A 75 -2.98 18.16 -11.90
CA ALA A 75 -1.61 17.95 -12.34
C ALA A 75 -1.25 16.48 -12.19
N ASN A 76 -0.77 15.87 -13.28
CA ASN A 76 -0.21 14.52 -13.22
C ASN A 76 1.14 14.58 -12.51
N ILE A 77 1.12 14.19 -11.24
CA ILE A 77 2.28 14.12 -10.38
C ILE A 77 2.64 12.66 -10.19
N GLU A 78 3.77 12.27 -10.80
CA GLU A 78 4.37 10.97 -10.58
C GLU A 78 5.02 10.96 -9.20
N ILE A 79 4.31 10.40 -8.23
CA ILE A 79 4.92 9.94 -6.99
C ILE A 79 5.50 8.57 -7.33
N ARG A 80 6.82 8.46 -7.45
CA ARG A 80 7.54 7.22 -7.77
C ARG A 80 7.39 6.22 -6.63
N GLU A 81 8.43 5.45 -6.30
CA GLU A 81 8.56 4.48 -5.20
C GLU A 81 8.19 5.03 -3.78
N LYS A 82 7.71 6.28 -3.66
CA LYS A 82 7.15 6.92 -2.46
C LYS A 82 5.61 6.93 -2.41
N HIS A 83 4.93 6.25 -3.33
CA HIS A 83 3.47 6.36 -3.55
C HIS A 83 2.59 5.76 -2.44
N PHE A 84 3.18 5.39 -1.30
CA PHE A 84 2.57 4.56 -0.27
C PHE A 84 2.93 4.99 1.16
N ASP A 85 3.39 6.23 1.32
CA ASP A 85 3.69 6.82 2.63
C ASP A 85 2.93 8.13 2.78
N TRP A 86 1.99 8.18 3.74
CA TRP A 86 1.18 9.37 3.99
C TRP A 86 2.02 10.58 4.46
N THR A 87 3.17 10.36 5.10
CA THR A 87 4.06 11.46 5.50
C THR A 87 4.57 12.26 4.30
N GLU A 88 4.75 11.60 3.14
CA GLU A 88 5.12 12.26 1.88
C GLU A 88 3.95 13.06 1.31
N ILE A 89 2.71 12.60 1.50
CA ILE A 89 1.50 13.34 1.13
C ILE A 89 1.43 14.65 1.92
N GLU A 90 1.64 14.60 3.23
CA GLU A 90 1.68 15.81 4.07
C GLU A 90 2.81 16.75 3.68
N LEU A 91 4.00 16.22 3.39
CA LEU A 91 5.13 17.00 2.93
C LEU A 91 4.83 17.69 1.58
N MET A 92 4.13 17.02 0.67
CA MET A 92 3.68 17.62 -0.58
C MET A 92 2.62 18.69 -0.35
N ARG A 93 1.61 18.45 0.51
CA ARG A 93 0.59 19.45 0.88
C ARG A 93 1.25 20.75 1.36
N LYS A 94 2.21 20.63 2.29
CA LYS A 94 2.99 21.76 2.80
C LYS A 94 3.75 22.51 1.69
N LYS A 95 4.49 21.78 0.84
CA LYS A 95 5.28 22.37 -0.25
C LYS A 95 4.41 23.09 -1.28
N VAL A 96 3.27 22.50 -1.64
CA VAL A 96 2.32 23.10 -2.59
C VAL A 96 1.73 24.38 -2.00
N LEU A 97 1.33 24.35 -0.73
CA LEU A 97 0.83 25.53 -0.01
C LEU A 97 1.87 26.64 0.06
N GLU A 98 3.11 26.32 0.45
CA GLU A 98 4.18 27.31 0.58
C GLU A 98 4.52 27.98 -0.75
N LYS A 99 4.67 27.17 -1.81
CA LYS A 99 5.15 27.62 -3.13
C LYS A 99 4.06 28.23 -4.01
N HIS A 100 2.86 27.65 -4.00
CA HIS A 100 1.77 28.02 -4.90
C HIS A 100 0.63 28.74 -4.19
N LYS A 101 0.70 28.89 -2.86
CA LYS A 101 -0.35 29.53 -2.04
C LYS A 101 -1.72 28.88 -2.22
N ALA A 102 -1.72 27.56 -2.35
CA ALA A 102 -2.92 26.81 -2.66
C ALA A 102 -2.93 25.45 -1.96
N GLU A 103 -4.12 24.96 -1.69
CA GLU A 103 -4.34 23.72 -0.95
C GLU A 103 -4.31 22.52 -1.89
N MET A 104 -3.72 21.43 -1.43
CA MET A 104 -3.68 20.16 -2.15
C MET A 104 -4.66 19.20 -1.48
N VAL A 105 -5.69 18.82 -2.22
CA VAL A 105 -6.63 17.79 -1.78
C VAL A 105 -6.23 16.42 -2.33
N VAL A 106 -6.59 15.38 -1.59
CA VAL A 106 -6.21 14.00 -1.87
C VAL A 106 -7.50 13.19 -2.02
N GLY A 107 -7.54 12.36 -3.05
CA GLY A 107 -8.58 11.37 -3.23
C GLY A 107 -7.99 9.99 -3.51
N SER A 108 -8.74 8.94 -3.18
CA SER A 108 -8.32 7.55 -3.39
C SER A 108 -9.47 6.68 -3.89
N LEU A 109 -9.13 5.55 -4.54
CA LEU A 109 -10.05 4.50 -4.93
C LEU A 109 -9.70 3.24 -4.12
N PHE A 110 -10.67 2.72 -3.39
CA PHE A 110 -10.54 1.51 -2.60
C PHE A 110 -11.08 0.31 -3.37
N ARG A 111 -10.62 -0.88 -2.99
CA ARG A 111 -11.03 -2.16 -3.57
C ARG A 111 -11.11 -3.18 -2.44
N ASP A 112 -12.01 -4.15 -2.56
CA ASP A 112 -12.08 -5.28 -1.64
C ASP A 112 -10.68 -5.89 -1.46
N PRO A 113 -10.13 -5.95 -0.22
CA PRO A 113 -8.75 -6.36 0.04
C PRO A 113 -8.40 -7.73 -0.53
N VAL A 114 -9.32 -8.70 -0.43
CA VAL A 114 -9.14 -10.05 -0.99
C VAL A 114 -9.06 -10.00 -2.52
N SER A 115 -9.98 -9.27 -3.15
CA SER A 115 -10.01 -9.10 -4.60
C SER A 115 -8.77 -8.35 -5.11
N ARG A 116 -8.26 -7.39 -4.34
CA ARG A 116 -6.96 -6.72 -4.60
C ARG A 116 -5.80 -7.71 -4.53
N ALA A 117 -5.69 -8.50 -3.45
CA ALA A 117 -4.62 -9.49 -3.29
C ALA A 117 -4.62 -10.53 -4.42
N LEU A 118 -5.79 -11.07 -4.79
CA LEU A 118 -5.93 -12.00 -5.91
C LEU A 118 -5.57 -11.36 -7.25
N SER A 119 -6.00 -10.12 -7.48
CA SER A 119 -5.64 -9.36 -8.67
C SER A 119 -4.14 -9.13 -8.76
N HIS A 120 -3.49 -8.78 -7.65
CA HIS A 120 -2.05 -8.53 -7.62
C HIS A 120 -1.25 -9.82 -7.83
N PHE A 121 -1.64 -10.92 -7.17
CA PHE A 121 -1.05 -12.24 -7.39
C PHE A 121 -1.06 -12.65 -8.85
N ASN A 122 -2.21 -12.54 -9.50
CA ASN A 122 -2.36 -12.89 -10.91
C ASN A 122 -1.63 -11.92 -11.85
N PHE A 123 -1.58 -10.64 -11.51
CA PHE A 123 -0.78 -9.65 -12.23
C PHE A 123 0.72 -9.96 -12.15
N ILE A 124 1.22 -10.38 -10.98
CA ILE A 124 2.63 -10.74 -10.78
C ILE A 124 2.98 -12.03 -11.53
N LYS A 125 2.09 -13.02 -11.53
CA LYS A 125 2.27 -14.31 -12.21
C LYS A 125 2.28 -14.17 -13.73
N THR A 126 1.54 -13.22 -14.29
CA THR A 126 1.37 -13.12 -15.74
C THR A 126 2.47 -12.27 -16.37
N PRO A 127 3.37 -12.84 -17.20
CA PRO A 127 4.35 -12.04 -17.92
C PRO A 127 3.65 -11.02 -18.82
N THR A 128 4.20 -9.81 -18.89
CA THR A 128 3.80 -8.83 -19.92
C THR A 128 5.03 -8.40 -20.69
N GLU A 129 4.84 -7.93 -21.92
CA GLU A 129 5.94 -7.41 -22.75
C GLU A 129 6.77 -6.33 -22.02
N LYS A 130 6.12 -5.56 -21.15
CA LYS A 130 6.71 -4.44 -20.41
C LYS A 130 7.26 -4.85 -19.03
N LEU A 131 6.78 -5.94 -18.44
CA LEU A 131 7.16 -6.40 -17.10
C LEU A 131 7.63 -7.85 -17.16
N LYS A 132 8.93 -8.05 -17.36
CA LYS A 132 9.59 -9.30 -17.01
C LYS A 132 9.88 -9.22 -15.51
N LYS A 133 9.10 -9.92 -14.68
CA LYS A 133 9.30 -10.01 -13.22
C LYS A 133 9.91 -11.39 -12.86
N PRO A 134 11.18 -11.65 -13.22
CA PRO A 134 11.71 -13.01 -13.22
C PRO A 134 11.63 -13.72 -11.86
N TRP A 135 11.90 -13.02 -10.75
CA TRP A 135 11.98 -13.70 -9.45
C TRP A 135 10.63 -14.26 -8.98
N ALA A 136 9.57 -13.46 -8.98
CA ALA A 136 8.26 -13.90 -8.52
C ALA A 136 7.58 -14.80 -9.55
N MET A 137 7.80 -14.55 -10.85
CA MET A 137 7.31 -15.43 -11.90
C MET A 137 7.91 -16.84 -11.79
N GLU A 138 9.21 -16.97 -11.55
CA GLU A 138 9.87 -18.28 -11.38
C GLU A 138 9.35 -19.03 -10.15
N LEU A 139 9.02 -18.31 -9.06
CA LEU A 139 8.48 -18.91 -7.84
C LEU A 139 6.99 -19.28 -7.96
N LEU A 140 6.23 -18.54 -8.77
CA LEU A 140 4.78 -18.67 -8.93
C LEU A 140 4.37 -19.44 -10.19
N GLU A 141 5.34 -19.93 -10.97
CA GLU A 141 5.08 -20.72 -12.17
C GLU A 141 4.31 -21.99 -11.81
N GLY A 142 3.17 -22.20 -12.47
CA GLY A 142 2.28 -23.32 -12.17
C GLY A 142 1.56 -23.26 -10.81
N LYS A 143 1.83 -22.25 -9.98
CA LYS A 143 1.22 -22.13 -8.64
C LYS A 143 -0.12 -21.41 -8.65
N GLU A 144 -1.06 -21.90 -7.85
CA GLU A 144 -2.31 -21.23 -7.53
C GLU A 144 -2.21 -20.51 -6.17
N MET A 145 -3.18 -19.64 -5.88
CA MET A 145 -3.23 -18.96 -4.58
C MET A 145 -3.40 -19.95 -3.41
N LYS A 146 -3.98 -21.13 -3.62
CA LYS A 146 -4.09 -22.12 -2.53
C LYS A 146 -2.72 -22.66 -2.09
N ASP A 147 -1.80 -22.81 -3.04
CA ASP A 147 -0.49 -23.43 -2.84
C ASP A 147 0.38 -22.58 -1.89
N ILE A 148 0.15 -21.26 -1.84
CA ILE A 148 0.89 -20.37 -0.94
C ILE A 148 0.54 -20.60 0.53
N PHE A 149 -0.63 -21.17 0.83
CA PHE A 149 -1.02 -21.50 2.21
C PHE A 149 -0.55 -22.87 2.66
N GLU A 150 -0.12 -23.72 1.72
CA GLU A 150 0.43 -25.05 2.00
C GLU A 150 1.95 -25.00 2.21
N ASP A 151 2.61 -23.98 1.66
CA ASP A 151 4.05 -23.74 1.79
C ASP A 151 4.33 -22.39 2.47
N LYS A 152 4.56 -22.43 3.79
CA LYS A 152 4.88 -21.24 4.59
C LYS A 152 6.18 -20.55 4.14
N SER A 153 7.13 -21.31 3.60
CA SER A 153 8.37 -20.74 3.06
C SER A 153 8.08 -19.93 1.80
N LEU A 154 7.26 -20.49 0.90
CA LEU A 154 6.79 -19.75 -0.28
C LEU A 154 6.00 -18.52 0.14
N MET A 155 5.07 -18.65 1.09
CA MET A 155 4.26 -17.54 1.61
C MET A 155 5.13 -16.37 2.06
N MET A 156 6.21 -16.63 2.81
CA MET A 156 7.14 -15.59 3.24
C MET A 156 8.02 -15.05 2.09
N GLU A 157 8.42 -15.91 1.16
CA GLU A 157 9.25 -15.52 0.01
C GLU A 157 8.51 -14.56 -0.93
N ILE A 158 7.23 -14.83 -1.21
CA ILE A 158 6.38 -13.98 -2.07
C ILE A 158 5.53 -13.00 -1.24
N ARG A 159 5.92 -12.72 0.00
CA ARG A 159 5.09 -11.98 0.95
C ARG A 159 4.51 -10.68 0.39
N GLY A 160 5.33 -9.87 -0.28
CA GLY A 160 4.88 -8.62 -0.90
C GLY A 160 3.79 -8.76 -1.96
N VAL A 161 3.57 -9.96 -2.50
CA VAL A 161 2.51 -10.22 -3.48
C VAL A 161 1.14 -10.28 -2.81
N TRP A 162 1.00 -11.05 -1.73
CA TRP A 162 -0.27 -11.17 -1.01
C TRP A 162 -0.47 -10.06 0.03
N GLN A 163 0.62 -9.50 0.58
CA GLN A 163 0.56 -8.34 1.48
C GLN A 163 0.14 -7.05 0.80
N ASP A 164 0.14 -6.98 -0.54
CA ASP A 164 -0.51 -5.85 -1.22
C ASP A 164 -1.98 -5.74 -0.81
N GLY A 165 -2.63 -6.85 -0.41
CA GLY A 165 -3.94 -6.86 0.22
C GLY A 165 -4.01 -6.29 1.64
N GLN A 166 -2.88 -6.21 2.37
CA GLN A 166 -2.74 -5.63 3.72
C GLN A 166 -2.25 -4.18 3.71
N ALA A 167 -2.15 -3.59 2.51
CA ALA A 167 -1.31 -2.43 2.35
C ALA A 167 -2.07 -1.11 2.54
N ALA A 168 -3.38 -1.06 2.34
CA ALA A 168 -4.13 0.20 2.40
C ALA A 168 -4.12 0.83 3.80
N ALA A 169 -4.35 0.03 4.86
CA ALA A 169 -4.29 0.52 6.24
C ALA A 169 -2.90 1.06 6.59
N HIS A 170 -1.86 0.25 6.35
CA HIS A 170 -0.48 0.68 6.60
C HIS A 170 -0.03 1.84 5.71
N TYR A 171 -0.53 1.95 4.48
CA TYR A 171 -0.22 3.06 3.57
C TYR A 171 -0.85 4.36 4.04
N LEU A 172 -2.14 4.32 4.41
CA LEU A 172 -2.80 5.48 4.98
C LEU A 172 -2.14 5.87 6.30
N ALA A 173 -1.75 4.92 7.14
CA ALA A 173 -1.02 5.21 8.37
C ALA A 173 0.40 5.77 8.12
N GLY A 174 0.98 5.55 6.94
CA GLY A 174 2.39 5.86 6.65
C GLY A 174 3.38 4.89 7.29
N MET A 175 2.90 3.73 7.74
CA MET A 175 3.64 2.80 8.58
C MET A 175 4.15 1.55 7.84
N HIS A 176 3.90 1.40 6.54
CA HIS A 176 4.17 0.12 5.85
C HIS A 176 5.65 -0.33 5.81
N ILE A 177 6.00 -1.45 6.46
CA ILE A 177 7.38 -2.01 6.60
C ILE A 177 8.12 -2.41 5.31
N GLY A 178 7.46 -2.39 4.15
CA GLY A 178 8.04 -2.85 2.87
C GLY A 178 9.08 -1.90 2.27
N ALA A 179 10.34 -2.03 2.67
CA ALA A 179 11.46 -1.20 2.20
C ALA A 179 11.79 -1.32 0.69
N SER A 180 11.28 -2.35 -0.01
CA SER A 180 11.57 -2.58 -1.44
C SER A 180 10.67 -1.81 -2.41
N TRP A 181 9.51 -1.32 -1.95
CA TRP A 181 8.53 -0.60 -2.79
C TRP A 181 7.88 0.60 -2.10
N VAL A 182 8.04 0.75 -0.78
CA VAL A 182 7.71 1.97 -0.04
C VAL A 182 9.01 2.63 0.41
N LEU A 183 9.26 3.83 -0.11
CA LEU A 183 10.38 4.68 0.29
C LEU A 183 9.90 5.71 1.31
N HIS A 184 10.15 5.45 2.58
CA HIS A 184 9.97 6.42 3.65
C HIS A 184 11.01 7.54 3.57
N ASP A 185 10.67 8.73 4.09
CA ASP A 185 11.63 9.81 4.29
C ASP A 185 12.45 9.57 5.56
N TRP A 186 13.37 8.62 5.47
CA TRP A 186 14.26 8.29 6.58
C TRP A 186 15.10 9.49 7.01
N ASP A 187 15.21 9.67 8.32
CA ASP A 187 16.16 10.61 8.92
C ASP A 187 17.58 10.14 8.58
N LYS A 188 18.31 10.99 7.86
CA LYS A 188 19.65 10.68 7.34
C LYS A 188 20.71 10.70 8.43
N ASP A 189 20.40 11.34 9.56
CA ASP A 189 21.30 11.46 10.69
C ASP A 189 21.12 10.30 11.68
N LYS A 190 20.12 9.43 11.45
CA LYS A 190 19.85 8.22 12.23
C LYS A 190 20.26 6.95 11.49
N ASP A 191 20.52 5.89 12.24
CA ASP A 191 20.76 4.58 11.66
C ASP A 191 19.51 4.06 10.96
N LEU A 192 19.64 3.68 9.68
CA LEU A 192 18.53 3.22 8.86
C LEU A 192 17.94 1.90 9.40
N LYS A 193 18.77 1.02 9.96
CA LYS A 193 18.28 -0.26 10.46
C LYS A 193 17.47 -0.08 11.74
N ALA A 194 17.92 0.80 12.64
CA ALA A 194 17.14 1.23 13.79
C ALA A 194 15.78 1.79 13.37
N GLN A 195 15.75 2.72 12.42
CA GLN A 195 14.47 3.28 11.93
C GLN A 195 13.54 2.22 11.32
N ILE A 196 14.07 1.20 10.64
CA ILE A 196 13.25 0.10 10.13
C ILE A 196 12.71 -0.78 11.28
N ARG A 197 13.49 -0.99 12.34
CA ARG A 197 13.01 -1.70 13.54
C ARG A 197 11.91 -0.93 14.25
N ASP A 198 12.11 0.38 14.44
CA ASP A 198 11.13 1.26 15.07
C ASP A 198 9.82 1.26 14.26
N LEU A 199 9.91 1.39 12.93
CA LEU A 199 8.74 1.29 12.06
C LEU A 199 8.04 -0.07 12.18
N GLU A 200 8.80 -1.17 12.25
CA GLU A 200 8.23 -2.50 12.40
C GLU A 200 7.53 -2.69 13.75
N GLU A 201 8.09 -2.14 14.83
CA GLU A 201 7.42 -2.08 16.13
C GLU A 201 6.09 -1.32 16.04
N GLU A 202 6.10 -0.14 15.43
CA GLU A 202 4.88 0.66 15.21
C GLU A 202 3.84 -0.13 14.39
N THR A 203 4.25 -0.94 13.41
CA THR A 203 3.30 -1.74 12.62
C THR A 203 2.66 -2.90 13.33
N LEU A 204 3.27 -3.36 14.43
CA LEU A 204 2.70 -4.40 15.27
C LEU A 204 1.69 -3.82 16.27
N ASP A 205 1.66 -2.49 16.45
CA ASP A 205 0.60 -1.77 17.16
C ASP A 205 -0.57 -1.50 16.20
N PHE A 206 -1.42 -2.50 16.05
CA PHE A 206 -2.54 -2.46 15.11
C PHE A 206 -3.58 -1.36 15.43
N ASP A 207 -3.75 -1.02 16.70
CA ASP A 207 -4.66 0.05 17.11
C ASP A 207 -4.10 1.40 16.65
N ALA A 208 -2.81 1.66 16.86
CA ALA A 208 -2.15 2.87 16.37
C ALA A 208 -2.18 2.97 14.84
N VAL A 209 -1.95 1.85 14.13
CA VAL A 209 -2.05 1.80 12.66
C VAL A 209 -3.47 2.17 12.22
N LEU A 210 -4.50 1.59 12.84
CA LEU A 210 -5.88 1.80 12.45
C LEU A 210 -6.34 3.23 12.76
N GLU A 211 -6.01 3.76 13.95
CA GLU A 211 -6.30 5.14 14.33
C GLU A 211 -5.75 6.13 13.31
N LYS A 212 -4.46 5.97 12.93
CA LYS A 212 -3.84 6.84 11.94
C LYS A 212 -4.44 6.68 10.54
N ALA A 213 -4.76 5.44 10.16
CA ALA A 213 -5.41 5.17 8.88
C ALA A 213 -6.81 5.80 8.80
N ILE A 214 -7.59 5.78 9.89
CA ILE A 214 -8.91 6.42 9.99
C ILE A 214 -8.79 7.93 9.82
N GLU A 215 -7.90 8.58 10.60
CA GLU A 215 -7.68 10.03 10.51
C GLU A 215 -7.38 10.45 9.06
N ASN A 216 -6.50 9.70 8.40
CA ASN A 216 -6.08 10.00 7.04
C ASN A 216 -7.16 9.66 6.01
N LEU A 217 -7.93 8.57 6.20
CA LEU A 217 -9.09 8.22 5.38
C LEU A 217 -10.16 9.32 5.42
N GLU A 218 -10.50 9.81 6.60
CA GLU A 218 -11.50 10.86 6.79
C GLU A 218 -11.02 12.21 6.22
N SER A 219 -9.71 12.44 6.19
CA SER A 219 -9.11 13.61 5.54
C SER A 219 -9.13 13.57 4.00
N LEU A 220 -9.54 12.44 3.40
CA LEU A 220 -9.69 12.35 1.96
C LEU A 220 -10.89 13.16 1.49
N GLU A 221 -10.60 14.07 0.57
CA GLU A 221 -11.62 14.84 -0.13
C GLU A 221 -12.50 13.86 -0.91
N PHE A 222 -11.90 12.91 -1.64
CA PHE A 222 -12.63 11.91 -2.41
C PHE A 222 -12.27 10.47 -2.03
N ILE A 223 -13.31 9.63 -1.91
CA ILE A 223 -13.20 8.19 -1.69
C ILE A 223 -14.06 7.55 -2.76
N GLY A 224 -13.49 6.69 -3.60
CA GLY A 224 -14.26 5.84 -4.52
C GLY A 224 -14.11 4.36 -4.17
N ILE A 225 -14.99 3.54 -4.72
CA ILE A 225 -15.01 2.09 -4.58
C ILE A 225 -14.92 1.46 -5.96
N THR A 226 -13.95 0.57 -6.16
CA THR A 226 -13.69 -0.08 -7.45
C THR A 226 -14.88 -0.93 -7.88
N GLU A 227 -15.51 -1.62 -6.93
CA GLU A 227 -16.69 -2.46 -7.12
C GLU A 227 -17.95 -1.63 -7.49
N ASN A 228 -17.97 -0.33 -7.15
CA ASN A 228 -19.02 0.63 -7.50
C ASN A 228 -18.45 1.77 -8.36
N PHE A 229 -17.72 1.42 -9.42
CA PHE A 229 -16.94 2.38 -10.21
C PHE A 229 -17.79 3.49 -10.83
N ASP A 230 -18.95 3.16 -11.42
CA ASP A 230 -19.83 4.14 -12.06
C ASP A 230 -20.32 5.23 -11.08
N GLU A 231 -20.76 4.82 -9.88
CA GLU A 231 -21.16 5.77 -8.84
C GLU A 231 -19.96 6.55 -8.29
N SER A 232 -18.77 5.92 -8.23
CA SER A 232 -17.52 6.61 -7.88
C SER A 232 -17.16 7.70 -8.88
N VAL A 233 -17.30 7.43 -10.18
CA VAL A 233 -17.09 8.42 -11.25
C VAL A 233 -18.11 9.55 -11.16
N LYS A 234 -19.38 9.23 -10.91
CA LYS A 234 -20.44 10.23 -10.73
C LYS A 234 -20.18 11.15 -9.54
N MET A 235 -19.84 10.58 -8.38
CA MET A 235 -19.49 11.35 -7.19
C MET A 235 -18.23 12.21 -7.42
N PHE A 236 -17.22 11.64 -8.10
CA PHE A 236 -16.02 12.38 -8.48
C PHE A 236 -16.35 13.63 -9.32
N LYS A 237 -17.17 13.46 -10.36
CA LYS A 237 -17.61 14.57 -11.23
C LYS A 237 -18.41 15.63 -10.46
N TYR A 238 -19.24 15.21 -9.50
CA TYR A 238 -19.98 16.13 -8.65
C TYR A 238 -19.06 16.97 -7.76
N GLN A 239 -18.07 16.34 -7.13
CA GLN A 239 -17.15 17.01 -6.22
C GLN A 239 -16.14 17.92 -6.95
N PHE A 240 -15.78 17.55 -8.18
CA PHE A 240 -14.80 18.26 -8.99
C PHE A 240 -15.38 18.63 -10.38
N PRO A 241 -16.38 19.52 -10.44
CA PRO A 241 -17.13 19.79 -11.69
C PRO A 241 -16.26 20.43 -12.79
N ASN A 242 -15.18 21.12 -12.42
CA ASN A 242 -14.32 21.87 -13.33
C ASN A 242 -13.03 21.12 -13.74
N THR A 243 -12.81 19.89 -13.27
CA THR A 243 -11.61 19.10 -13.64
C THR A 243 -11.75 18.38 -14.99
N HIS A 244 -12.95 18.37 -15.57
CA HIS A 244 -13.29 17.64 -16.80
C HIS A 244 -13.69 18.58 -17.95
N ASN A 245 -12.90 19.61 -18.21
CA ASN A 245 -13.11 20.48 -19.38
C ASN A 245 -12.73 19.73 -20.68
N GLY A 246 -13.63 18.86 -21.14
CA GLY A 246 -13.84 18.52 -22.55
C GLY A 246 -12.99 17.43 -23.21
N GLU A 247 -11.73 17.22 -22.83
CA GLU A 247 -10.83 16.31 -23.59
C GLU A 247 -10.38 15.06 -22.83
N SER A 248 -10.49 15.06 -21.51
CA SER A 248 -10.17 13.92 -20.66
C SER A 248 -11.45 13.27 -20.15
N GLY A 249 -12.24 12.70 -21.07
CA GLY A 249 -13.12 11.61 -20.65
C GLY A 249 -12.24 10.65 -19.87
N LEU A 250 -12.61 10.34 -18.62
CA LEU A 250 -12.02 9.19 -17.93
C LEU A 250 -12.14 8.06 -18.94
N ALA A 251 -10.99 7.61 -19.48
CA ALA A 251 -10.99 6.79 -20.68
C ALA A 251 -11.95 5.62 -20.46
N GLU A 252 -12.83 5.37 -21.43
CA GLU A 252 -13.70 4.19 -21.39
C GLU A 252 -12.83 2.97 -21.07
N GLU A 253 -13.29 2.24 -20.07
CA GLU A 253 -12.62 1.14 -19.41
C GLU A 253 -11.63 0.34 -20.28
N HIS A 254 -10.34 0.46 -19.96
CA HIS A 254 -9.42 -0.65 -20.13
C HIS A 254 -9.38 -1.44 -18.82
N VAL A 255 -10.54 -1.95 -18.38
CA VAL A 255 -10.56 -3.05 -17.41
C VAL A 255 -9.68 -4.13 -18.03
N ASN A 256 -8.64 -4.56 -17.30
CA ASN A 256 -7.90 -5.75 -17.67
C ASN A 256 -8.92 -6.91 -17.66
N LYS A 257 -9.53 -7.22 -18.81
CA LYS A 257 -10.46 -8.34 -19.03
C LYS A 257 -9.74 -9.69 -18.97
N ARG A 258 -8.71 -9.80 -18.13
CA ARG A 258 -8.08 -11.09 -17.88
C ARG A 258 -9.03 -11.83 -16.97
N GLU A 259 -9.72 -12.82 -17.53
CA GLU A 259 -10.46 -13.80 -16.74
C GLU A 259 -9.45 -14.60 -15.93
N TYR A 260 -9.38 -14.28 -14.64
CA TYR A 260 -8.67 -15.09 -13.67
C TYR A 260 -9.66 -16.08 -13.07
N SER A 261 -9.23 -17.32 -12.84
CA SER A 261 -10.06 -18.27 -12.08
C SER A 261 -10.41 -17.66 -10.73
N SER A 262 -11.68 -17.72 -10.35
CA SER A 262 -12.09 -17.32 -9.02
C SER A 262 -11.41 -18.23 -8.01
N ALA A 263 -10.80 -17.62 -6.98
CA ALA A 263 -10.32 -18.39 -5.85
C ALA A 263 -11.51 -19.01 -5.11
N SER A 264 -11.32 -20.22 -4.57
CA SER A 264 -12.33 -20.87 -3.72
C SER A 264 -12.61 -20.06 -2.46
N ASP A 265 -13.80 -20.25 -1.87
CA ASP A 265 -14.20 -19.54 -0.65
C ASP A 265 -13.20 -19.76 0.50
N HIS A 266 -12.71 -20.99 0.66
CA HIS A 266 -11.67 -21.33 1.63
C HIS A 266 -10.39 -20.48 1.47
N VAL A 267 -9.95 -20.26 0.23
CA VAL A 267 -8.79 -19.39 -0.06
C VAL A 267 -9.11 -17.93 0.27
N ARG A 268 -10.32 -17.47 -0.05
CA ARG A 268 -10.75 -16.10 0.26
C ARG A 268 -10.82 -15.87 1.77
N GLU A 269 -11.30 -16.85 2.54
CA GLU A 269 -11.34 -16.79 4.00
C GLU A 269 -9.95 -16.70 4.63
N LYS A 270 -9.00 -17.52 4.15
CA LYS A 270 -7.59 -17.40 4.57
C LYS A 270 -7.00 -16.04 4.24
N LEU A 271 -7.30 -15.47 3.08
CA LEU A 271 -6.87 -14.11 2.73
C LEU A 271 -7.49 -13.06 3.67
N ARG A 272 -8.81 -13.11 3.93
CA ARG A 272 -9.45 -12.18 4.88
C ARG A 272 -8.78 -12.21 6.25
N ALA A 273 -8.49 -13.41 6.76
CA ALA A 273 -7.84 -13.61 8.05
C ALA A 273 -6.44 -12.99 8.13
N LEU A 274 -5.74 -12.89 7.00
CA LEU A 274 -4.45 -12.21 6.93
C LEU A 274 -4.59 -10.70 6.91
N MET A 275 -5.68 -10.12 6.41
CA MET A 275 -5.79 -8.67 6.19
C MET A 275 -6.91 -7.99 7.01
N PRO A 276 -7.01 -8.25 8.33
CA PRO A 276 -8.14 -7.78 9.13
C PRO A 276 -8.24 -6.24 9.17
N LEU A 277 -7.11 -5.53 9.21
CA LEU A 277 -7.10 -4.07 9.19
C LEU A 277 -7.62 -3.49 7.87
N ASP A 278 -7.20 -4.06 6.74
CA ASP A 278 -7.67 -3.61 5.43
C ASP A 278 -9.13 -3.97 5.19
N MET A 279 -9.59 -5.12 5.69
CA MET A 279 -11.01 -5.48 5.64
C MET A 279 -11.86 -4.46 6.40
N TRP A 280 -11.43 -4.11 7.62
CA TRP A 280 -12.09 -3.10 8.44
C TRP A 280 -12.07 -1.73 7.76
N LEU A 281 -10.90 -1.30 7.26
CA LEU A 281 -10.74 0.00 6.60
C LEU A 281 -11.59 0.08 5.33
N TYR A 282 -11.65 -0.98 4.54
CA TYR A 282 -12.49 -1.04 3.35
C TYR A 282 -13.97 -0.93 3.69
N GLU A 283 -14.44 -1.63 4.73
CA GLU A 283 -15.82 -1.50 5.20
C GLU A 283 -16.13 -0.08 5.67
N TYR A 284 -15.21 0.55 6.42
CA TYR A 284 -15.40 1.93 6.84
C TYR A 284 -15.39 2.91 5.66
N ALA A 285 -14.48 2.73 4.70
CA ALA A 285 -14.45 3.51 3.46
C ALA A 285 -15.74 3.36 2.65
N LEU A 286 -16.33 2.15 2.61
CA LEU A 286 -17.62 1.88 1.98
C LEU A 286 -18.76 2.60 2.71
N ASN A 287 -18.75 2.63 4.05
CA ASN A 287 -19.74 3.38 4.83
C ASN A 287 -19.66 4.89 4.55
N ILE A 288 -18.45 5.46 4.49
CA ILE A 288 -18.24 6.87 4.11
C ILE A 288 -18.72 7.13 2.67
N PHE A 289 -18.36 6.25 1.72
CA PHE A 289 -18.78 6.33 0.33
C PHE A 289 -20.30 6.35 0.21
N ASN A 290 -20.99 5.41 0.86
CA ASN A 290 -22.45 5.30 0.81
C ASN A 290 -23.13 6.52 1.46
N ALA A 291 -22.61 7.03 2.58
CA ALA A 291 -23.13 8.24 3.20
C ALA A 291 -23.00 9.47 2.28
N ARG A 292 -21.86 9.63 1.60
CA ARG A 292 -21.64 10.70 0.62
C ARG A 292 -22.53 10.54 -0.62
N LEU A 293 -22.74 9.31 -1.08
CA LEU A 293 -23.64 9.02 -2.19
C LEU A 293 -25.11 9.30 -1.83
N HIS A 294 -25.52 9.01 -0.60
CA HIS A 294 -26.84 9.36 -0.07
C HIS A 294 -27.04 10.87 0.00
N TYR A 295 -26.04 11.61 0.50
CA TYR A 295 -26.07 13.07 0.49
C TYR A 295 -26.19 13.62 -0.94
N LEU A 296 -25.47 13.03 -1.91
CA LEU A 296 -25.57 13.43 -3.31
C LEU A 296 -26.99 13.23 -3.89
N SER A 297 -27.67 12.16 -3.51
CA SER A 297 -29.01 11.84 -4.04
C SER A 297 -30.15 12.56 -3.33
N THR A 298 -30.01 12.83 -2.03
CA THR A 298 -31.12 13.34 -1.18
C THR A 298 -30.86 14.71 -0.57
N GLY A 299 -29.60 15.15 -0.45
CA GLY A 299 -29.18 16.32 0.33
C GLY A 299 -29.10 16.07 1.84
N GLU A 300 -29.37 14.85 2.31
CA GLU A 300 -29.31 14.50 3.74
C GLU A 300 -27.90 14.02 4.15
N ASN A 301 -27.37 14.58 5.24
CA ASN A 301 -26.09 14.15 5.80
C ASN A 301 -26.29 12.99 6.77
N ILE A 302 -25.66 11.85 6.47
CA ILE A 302 -25.60 10.69 7.36
C ILE A 302 -24.18 10.57 7.92
N THR A 303 -24.06 10.39 9.23
CA THR A 303 -22.78 10.05 9.85
C THR A 303 -22.47 8.57 9.58
N PRO A 304 -21.36 8.24 8.90
CA PRO A 304 -21.00 6.86 8.63
C PRO A 304 -20.70 6.12 9.93
N ALA A 305 -21.24 4.90 10.06
CA ALA A 305 -20.97 4.05 11.21
C ALA A 305 -19.55 3.46 11.13
N MET A 306 -18.82 3.48 12.25
CA MET A 306 -17.56 2.74 12.37
C MET A 306 -17.85 1.24 12.53
N PRO A 307 -17.18 0.36 11.76
CA PRO A 307 -17.27 -1.08 11.97
C PRO A 307 -16.71 -1.49 13.34
N PRO A 308 -17.10 -2.65 13.89
CA PRO A 308 -16.53 -3.15 15.15
C PRO A 308 -15.03 -3.39 15.00
N SER A 309 -14.25 -3.23 16.09
CA SER A 309 -12.80 -3.44 16.06
C SER A 309 -12.45 -4.79 15.44
N PRO A 310 -11.46 -4.83 14.53
CA PRO A 310 -11.15 -6.06 13.82
C PRO A 310 -10.50 -7.07 14.76
N HIS A 311 -10.90 -8.34 14.62
CA HIS A 311 -10.18 -9.42 15.26
C HIS A 311 -8.93 -9.77 14.45
N VAL A 312 -7.75 -9.63 15.06
CA VAL A 312 -6.48 -9.88 14.39
C VAL A 312 -5.98 -11.29 14.67
N PHE A 313 -6.20 -12.18 13.70
CA PHE A 313 -5.79 -13.59 13.76
C PHE A 313 -4.28 -13.77 13.65
N CYS A 314 -3.62 -12.96 12.81
CA CYS A 314 -2.23 -13.14 12.42
C CYS A 314 -1.41 -11.86 12.60
N LYS A 315 -0.18 -12.02 13.08
CA LYS A 315 0.86 -11.00 13.22
C LYS A 315 2.04 -11.35 12.33
N SER A 316 2.72 -10.36 11.77
CA SER A 316 3.90 -10.62 10.95
C SER A 316 4.95 -9.53 11.07
N THR A 317 6.20 -9.94 11.23
CA THR A 317 7.37 -9.10 11.01
C THR A 317 7.95 -9.35 9.62
N ARG A 318 9.09 -8.72 9.31
CA ARG A 318 9.91 -9.03 8.14
C ARG A 318 10.33 -10.49 8.06
N TYR A 319 10.39 -11.22 9.17
CA TYR A 319 10.98 -12.57 9.23
C TYR A 319 10.07 -13.62 9.87
N ILE A 320 9.00 -13.21 10.55
CA ILE A 320 8.14 -14.12 11.30
C ILE A 320 6.70 -13.89 10.89
N LEU A 321 5.94 -14.98 10.79
CA LEU A 321 4.49 -14.96 10.63
C LEU A 321 3.90 -15.85 11.72
N ALA A 322 3.06 -15.28 12.58
CA ALA A 322 2.34 -16.00 13.60
C ALA A 322 0.84 -15.83 13.37
N CYS A 323 0.08 -16.92 13.49
CA CYS A 323 -1.37 -16.89 13.56
C CYS A 323 -1.80 -17.61 14.82
N SER A 324 -2.67 -16.99 15.60
CA SER A 324 -3.15 -17.57 16.86
C SER A 324 -4.31 -18.54 16.66
N ASP A 325 -5.19 -18.24 15.71
CA ASP A 325 -6.38 -19.02 15.40
C ASP A 325 -6.90 -18.71 13.97
N GLY A 326 -8.18 -19.00 13.73
CA GLY A 326 -8.87 -18.68 12.47
C GLY A 326 -8.64 -19.67 11.33
N PRO A 327 -8.98 -19.28 10.08
CA PRO A 327 -8.93 -20.17 8.90
C PRO A 327 -7.55 -20.75 8.54
N LEU A 328 -6.48 -20.15 9.06
CA LEU A 328 -5.11 -20.59 8.87
C LEU A 328 -4.64 -21.57 9.96
N GLY A 329 -5.38 -21.66 11.06
CA GLY A 329 -4.98 -22.39 12.26
C GLY A 329 -3.84 -21.71 13.03
N ALA A 330 -3.64 -22.18 14.25
CA ALA A 330 -2.56 -21.80 15.13
C ALA A 330 -1.19 -22.22 14.55
N PHE A 331 -0.27 -21.27 14.35
CA PHE A 331 1.14 -21.55 14.06
C PHE A 331 2.04 -20.34 14.28
N VAL A 332 3.34 -20.60 14.49
CA VAL A 332 4.41 -19.61 14.34
C VAL A 332 5.40 -20.13 13.30
N TYR A 333 5.74 -19.28 12.33
CA TYR A 333 6.71 -19.59 11.29
C TYR A 333 7.87 -18.61 11.33
N ARG A 334 9.05 -19.13 11.67
CA ARG A 334 10.34 -18.43 11.64
C ARG A 334 11.01 -18.64 10.29
N TRP A 335 11.15 -17.58 9.49
CA TRP A 335 11.75 -17.69 8.17
C TRP A 335 13.27 -17.89 8.25
N PRO A 336 13.87 -18.91 7.58
CA PRO A 336 15.32 -19.17 7.67
C PRO A 336 16.24 -18.02 7.20
N ARG A 337 15.68 -16.99 6.55
CA ARG A 337 16.44 -15.77 6.24
C ARG A 337 16.91 -15.02 7.49
N LEU A 338 16.23 -15.20 8.62
CA LEU A 338 16.61 -14.61 9.90
C LEU A 338 18.04 -15.00 10.30
N ASP A 339 18.46 -16.23 10.02
CA ASP A 339 19.81 -16.73 10.35
C ASP A 339 20.92 -16.02 9.57
N ASN A 340 20.56 -15.34 8.49
CA ASN A 340 21.51 -14.66 7.59
C ASN A 340 21.57 -13.14 7.84
N ILE A 341 20.88 -12.63 8.86
CA ILE A 341 20.95 -11.22 9.23
C ILE A 341 22.30 -10.94 9.90
N GLU A 342 23.10 -10.06 9.27
CA GLU A 342 24.40 -9.63 9.79
C GLU A 342 24.28 -8.75 11.04
N ASP A 343 23.17 -8.04 11.20
CA ASP A 343 22.89 -7.18 12.33
C ASP A 343 22.39 -8.01 13.53
N GLU A 344 23.23 -8.09 14.57
CA GLU A 344 22.93 -8.91 15.75
C GLU A 344 21.75 -8.39 16.57
N ASP A 345 21.60 -7.06 16.69
CA ASP A 345 20.49 -6.45 17.43
C ASP A 345 19.16 -6.76 16.73
N GLU A 346 19.11 -6.61 15.41
CA GLU A 346 17.95 -7.02 14.60
C GLU A 346 17.64 -8.50 14.78
N ARG A 347 18.65 -9.38 14.66
CA ARG A 347 18.45 -10.82 14.79
C ARG A 347 17.90 -11.19 16.18
N ASN A 348 18.48 -10.62 17.23
CA ASN A 348 18.06 -10.87 18.61
C ASN A 348 16.63 -10.35 18.86
N LYS A 349 16.29 -9.18 18.30
CA LYS A 349 14.93 -8.62 18.40
C LYS A 349 13.89 -9.53 17.74
N GLN A 350 14.16 -9.98 16.51
CA GLN A 350 13.29 -10.93 15.81
C GLN A 350 13.17 -12.24 16.58
N GLU A 351 14.27 -12.77 17.11
CA GLU A 351 14.22 -13.99 17.92
C GLU A 351 13.37 -13.79 19.18
N GLY A 352 13.43 -12.61 19.80
CA GLY A 352 12.54 -12.22 20.89
C GLY A 352 11.06 -12.27 20.51
N TYR A 353 10.68 -11.74 19.33
CA TYR A 353 9.31 -11.88 18.83
C TYR A 353 8.92 -13.33 18.59
N TYR A 354 9.82 -14.13 18.03
CA TYR A 354 9.56 -15.54 17.76
C TYR A 354 9.29 -16.33 19.05
N GLN A 355 10.13 -16.15 20.08
CA GLN A 355 9.94 -16.83 21.37
C GLN A 355 8.65 -16.36 22.04
N ALA A 356 8.41 -15.04 22.12
CA ALA A 356 7.19 -14.51 22.71
C ALA A 356 5.91 -15.07 22.06
N TRP A 357 5.88 -15.15 20.72
CA TRP A 357 4.72 -15.70 20.02
C TRP A 357 4.60 -17.23 20.12
N MET A 358 5.71 -17.95 20.28
CA MET A 358 5.68 -19.39 20.58
C MET A 358 5.09 -19.65 21.97
N ASP A 359 5.49 -18.85 22.97
CA ASP A 359 4.96 -18.93 24.33
C ASP A 359 3.45 -18.62 24.32
N GLU A 360 2.99 -17.67 23.47
CA GLU A 360 1.57 -17.27 23.35
C GLU A 360 0.75 -18.45 22.85
N GLN A 361 1.30 -19.23 21.91
CA GLN A 361 0.66 -20.41 21.36
C GLN A 361 0.60 -21.59 22.34
N ASN A 362 1.60 -21.72 23.22
CA ASN A 362 1.64 -22.81 24.20
C ASN A 362 0.78 -22.52 25.44
N GLY A 363 0.21 -21.32 25.56
CA GLY A 363 -0.57 -20.90 26.72
C GLY A 363 0.28 -20.70 27.97
N GLU A 364 1.57 -20.38 27.82
CA GLU A 364 2.52 -20.18 28.93
C GLU A 364 2.53 -18.74 29.47
N PHE A 365 1.41 -18.01 29.38
CA PHE A 365 1.30 -16.60 29.78
C PHE A 365 0.58 -16.37 31.11
#